data_AF-A0A6P5TUN7-F1
#
_entry.id   AF-A0A6P5TUN7-F1
#
_cell.length_a   1.000
_cell.length_b   1.000
_cell.length_c   1.000
_cell.angle_alpha   90.00
_cell.angle_beta   90.00
_cell.angle_gamma   90.00
#
_symmetry.space_group_name_H-M   'P 1'
#
loop_
_entity.id
_entity.type
_entity.pdbx_description
1 polymer ?
#
loop_
_entity_poly.entity_id
_entity_poly.type
_entity_poly.pdbx_seq_one_letter_code
_entity_poly.pdbx_strand_id
1 'polypeptide(L)'
;MQAELFVLRLSRNSGVLGLAGMPFTSQIFSTHTHSYAEVSGNYGILVVRPLLDLSKEDMYEICERSNQVWVEDPTNQSLLYARNRIRMSLRDSSSSAFKLELQAVISACRKTRIYIDYICGNLISKAVTVMDLGYAVIDLEILNESKIEDICLSKFIALVLKFISQRHRPIRGSTSKLLLDYTHTLPCKTSLTAAGCYLSPAPGSRGMKALVCSSVDCPLPSKMESSHLHFQAEQENCTSDEIVKIIADGKSYADSLIPDASDVHFLEGTSESVLTGARNLGMLSESTLSNILLLQKEEIQNFKSKSKVAADYKSEHGVKSVSTSRSEPLHPGQICCFMNRFFVTWKLSEEVTENATSEEANSDGVSEGQSRGCCRSCVFGHDMMVEVRNMSEPDWLYLANLSKSRTSENFQEQRHSLDSRVEQTEEKTNGCLDYARLSAQRALVSLKSIPLAARRGLPVLVNSQGLLLSIPSIGFKHCPCLMVSATFKPKVPLGGGHSTFI
;
A
#
# COMPACT_ATOMS: atom_id res chain seq x y z
N MET A 1 -28.18 11.19 -1.61
CA MET A 1 -27.00 10.39 -1.19
C MET A 1 -25.83 11.22 -0.67
N GLN A 2 -25.38 12.27 -1.39
CA GLN A 2 -24.24 13.11 -0.97
C GLN A 2 -24.52 13.93 0.29
N ALA A 3 -25.70 14.53 0.40
CA ALA A 3 -26.14 15.27 1.60
C ALA A 3 -26.07 14.42 2.88
N GLU A 4 -26.56 13.16 2.83
CA GLU A 4 -26.48 12.23 3.95
C GLU A 4 -25.03 11.95 4.37
N LEU A 5 -24.13 11.79 3.37
CA LEU A 5 -22.72 11.55 3.62
C LEU A 5 -22.02 12.79 4.17
N PHE A 6 -22.38 13.99 3.71
CA PHE A 6 -21.87 15.24 4.23
C PHE A 6 -22.17 15.36 5.73
N VAL A 7 -23.43 15.22 6.14
CA VAL A 7 -23.83 15.27 7.56
C VAL A 7 -23.13 14.19 8.38
N LEU A 8 -23.04 12.96 7.86
CA LEU A 8 -22.35 11.86 8.55
C LEU A 8 -20.85 12.11 8.73
N ARG A 9 -20.19 12.77 7.76
CA ARG A 9 -18.77 13.10 7.85
C ARG A 9 -18.55 14.32 8.74
N LEU A 10 -19.47 15.28 8.70
CA LEU A 10 -19.50 16.45 9.55
C LEU A 10 -19.65 16.08 11.04
N SER A 11 -20.54 15.14 11.38
CA SER A 11 -20.69 14.62 12.75
C SER A 11 -19.47 13.85 13.25
N ARG A 12 -18.54 13.50 12.35
CA ARG A 12 -17.25 12.87 12.66
C ARG A 12 -16.07 13.84 12.57
N ASN A 13 -16.33 15.14 12.52
CA ASN A 13 -15.33 16.20 12.41
C ASN A 13 -14.39 16.00 11.20
N SER A 14 -14.94 15.54 10.08
CA SER A 14 -14.17 15.44 8.84
C SER A 14 -13.90 16.83 8.29
N GLY A 15 -12.67 17.06 7.83
CA GLY A 15 -12.30 18.28 7.11
C GLY A 15 -12.82 18.33 5.68
N VAL A 16 -12.48 19.39 4.95
CA VAL A 16 -12.95 19.67 3.58
C VAL A 16 -12.77 18.49 2.62
N LEU A 17 -11.64 17.77 2.69
CA LEU A 17 -11.39 16.59 1.85
C LEU A 17 -12.44 15.49 2.06
N GLY A 18 -12.92 15.33 3.29
CA GLY A 18 -14.02 14.43 3.63
C GLY A 18 -15.37 15.05 3.26
N LEU A 19 -15.58 16.33 3.49
CA LEU A 19 -16.86 16.98 3.21
C LEU A 19 -17.17 17.09 1.70
N ALA A 20 -16.17 17.00 0.83
CA ALA A 20 -16.34 16.87 -0.63
C ALA A 20 -17.18 15.66 -1.09
N GLY A 21 -17.48 14.71 -0.19
CA GLY A 21 -18.38 13.60 -0.47
C GLY A 21 -17.72 12.44 -1.23
N MET A 22 -18.51 11.70 -1.99
CA MET A 22 -18.02 10.64 -2.88
C MET A 22 -17.60 11.22 -4.23
N PRO A 23 -16.50 10.74 -4.82
CA PRO A 23 -16.15 11.06 -6.19
C PRO A 23 -17.07 10.32 -7.18
N PHE A 24 -17.21 10.88 -8.38
CA PHE A 24 -17.92 10.26 -9.51
C PHE A 24 -17.23 8.95 -9.93
N THR A 25 -15.92 8.99 -10.15
CA THR A 25 -15.06 7.82 -10.39
C THR A 25 -14.00 7.68 -9.31
N SER A 26 -13.66 6.45 -8.92
CA SER A 26 -12.58 6.19 -7.97
C SER A 26 -11.97 4.81 -8.15
N GLN A 27 -10.66 4.68 -8.02
CA GLN A 27 -9.97 3.40 -8.04
C GLN A 27 -9.85 2.81 -6.63
N ILE A 28 -10.15 1.52 -6.50
CA ILE A 28 -9.92 0.73 -5.28
C ILE A 28 -8.91 -0.39 -5.58
N PHE A 29 -8.10 -0.77 -4.60
CA PHE A 29 -7.04 -1.78 -4.77
C PHE A 29 -7.27 -2.93 -3.80
N SER A 30 -7.17 -4.17 -4.28
CA SER A 30 -7.44 -5.37 -3.47
C SER A 30 -6.22 -5.86 -2.69
N THR A 31 -6.45 -6.50 -1.54
CA THR A 31 -5.44 -7.05 -0.63
C THR A 31 -5.21 -8.56 -0.82
N HIS A 32 -5.19 -9.10 -2.04
CA HIS A 32 -4.87 -10.52 -2.27
C HIS A 32 -3.37 -10.82 -2.17
N THR A 33 -2.99 -11.91 -1.50
CA THR A 33 -1.59 -12.23 -1.16
C THR A 33 -0.86 -13.05 -2.24
N HIS A 34 -1.59 -13.77 -3.11
CA HIS A 34 -1.02 -14.69 -4.10
C HIS A 34 -1.70 -14.56 -5.46
N SER A 35 -0.90 -14.62 -6.54
CA SER A 35 -1.34 -14.74 -7.93
C SER A 35 -0.49 -15.81 -8.62
N TYR A 36 -1.08 -16.56 -9.53
CA TYR A 36 -0.38 -17.55 -10.36
C TYR A 36 0.01 -17.00 -11.75
N ALA A 37 -0.34 -15.73 -12.04
CA ALA A 37 0.02 -15.07 -13.29
C ALA A 37 0.75 -13.75 -13.03
N GLU A 38 1.76 -13.47 -13.87
CA GLU A 38 2.49 -12.21 -13.88
C GLU A 38 1.58 -11.10 -14.40
N VAL A 39 1.05 -10.29 -13.48
CA VAL A 39 0.17 -9.17 -13.84
C VAL A 39 1.04 -7.99 -14.26
N SER A 40 0.82 -7.46 -15.48
CA SER A 40 1.63 -6.39 -16.06
C SER A 40 1.42 -5.01 -15.41
N GLY A 41 0.39 -4.85 -14.56
CA GLY A 41 0.04 -3.56 -13.96
C GLY A 41 -0.60 -3.61 -12.57
N ASN A 42 -0.86 -2.41 -12.01
CA ASN A 42 -1.57 -2.24 -10.74
C ASN A 42 -3.04 -2.63 -10.90
N TYR A 43 -3.45 -3.77 -10.32
CA TYR A 43 -4.82 -4.24 -10.37
C TYR A 43 -5.73 -3.40 -9.45
N GLY A 44 -6.22 -2.29 -9.98
CA GLY A 44 -7.18 -1.43 -9.33
C GLY A 44 -8.54 -1.50 -10.01
N ILE A 45 -9.60 -1.73 -9.24
CA ILE A 45 -10.98 -1.73 -9.75
C ILE A 45 -11.45 -0.28 -9.85
N LEU A 46 -11.90 0.13 -11.03
CA LEU A 46 -12.52 1.43 -11.23
C LEU A 46 -14.00 1.37 -10.82
N VAL A 47 -14.36 2.14 -9.79
CA VAL A 47 -15.74 2.29 -9.33
C VAL A 47 -16.32 3.57 -9.93
N VAL A 48 -17.37 3.44 -10.74
CA VAL A 48 -18.10 4.54 -11.37
C VAL A 48 -19.46 4.71 -10.69
N ARG A 49 -19.89 5.96 -10.47
CA ARG A 49 -21.19 6.30 -9.83
C ARG A 49 -22.01 7.22 -10.76
N PRO A 50 -22.62 6.69 -11.84
CA PRO A 50 -23.31 7.53 -12.84
C PRO A 50 -24.49 8.32 -12.28
N LEU A 51 -25.15 7.80 -11.25
CA LEU A 51 -26.37 8.37 -10.67
C LEU A 51 -26.08 9.32 -9.49
N LEU A 52 -24.84 9.80 -9.35
CA LEU A 52 -24.40 10.51 -8.15
C LEU A 52 -25.05 11.88 -7.98
N ASP A 53 -25.37 12.54 -9.10
CA ASP A 53 -25.98 13.87 -9.15
C ASP A 53 -27.50 13.83 -9.35
N LEU A 54 -28.08 12.63 -9.51
CA LEU A 54 -29.53 12.46 -9.54
C LEU A 54 -30.12 12.47 -8.13
N SER A 55 -31.24 13.15 -7.97
CA SER A 55 -32.05 13.11 -6.77
C SER A 55 -32.78 11.76 -6.65
N LYS A 56 -33.31 11.46 -5.46
CA LYS A 56 -34.07 10.21 -5.30
C LYS A 56 -35.42 10.31 -6.02
N GLU A 57 -35.96 11.52 -6.09
CA GLU A 57 -37.17 11.88 -6.80
C GLU A 57 -36.97 11.69 -8.32
N ASP A 58 -35.84 12.12 -8.88
CA ASP A 58 -35.49 11.90 -10.29
C ASP A 58 -35.47 10.40 -10.61
N MET A 59 -34.90 9.59 -9.71
CA MET A 59 -34.85 8.14 -9.87
C MET A 59 -36.25 7.51 -9.86
N TYR A 60 -37.16 7.98 -9.01
CA TYR A 60 -38.56 7.50 -9.02
C TYR A 60 -39.26 7.88 -10.32
N GLU A 61 -39.11 9.12 -10.77
CA GLU A 61 -39.72 9.60 -12.02
C GLU A 61 -39.19 8.83 -13.25
N ILE A 62 -37.88 8.54 -13.30
CA ILE A 62 -37.29 7.71 -14.35
C ILE A 62 -37.90 6.30 -14.34
N CYS A 63 -38.03 5.67 -13.17
CA CYS A 63 -38.63 4.34 -13.05
C CYS A 63 -40.11 4.35 -13.47
N GLU A 64 -40.90 5.33 -13.01
CA GLU A 64 -42.32 5.49 -13.35
C GLU A 64 -42.52 5.67 -14.85
N ARG A 65 -41.78 6.60 -15.47
CA ARG A 65 -41.85 6.84 -16.92
C ARG A 65 -41.41 5.64 -17.75
N SER A 66 -40.56 4.78 -17.18
CA SER A 66 -40.07 3.56 -17.83
C SER A 66 -40.91 2.32 -17.51
N ASN A 67 -42.00 2.45 -16.73
CA ASN A 67 -42.79 1.34 -16.19
C ASN A 67 -41.93 0.28 -15.46
N GLN A 68 -40.85 0.71 -14.81
CA GLN A 68 -39.94 -0.16 -14.07
C GLN A 68 -40.40 -0.28 -12.62
N VAL A 69 -40.74 -1.49 -12.19
CA VAL A 69 -41.07 -1.78 -10.79
C VAL A 69 -39.79 -1.90 -9.97
N TRP A 70 -39.80 -1.37 -8.74
CA TRP A 70 -38.71 -1.51 -7.76
C TRP A 70 -39.21 -2.08 -6.44
N VAL A 71 -38.28 -2.57 -5.62
CA VAL A 71 -38.55 -3.09 -4.28
C VAL A 71 -38.04 -2.09 -3.24
N GLU A 72 -38.86 -1.80 -2.24
CA GLU A 72 -38.43 -1.03 -1.06
C GLU A 72 -37.93 -1.98 0.02
N ASP A 73 -36.65 -1.86 0.38
CA ASP A 73 -36.02 -2.65 1.44
C ASP A 73 -36.58 -2.24 2.82
N PRO A 74 -37.18 -3.15 3.61
CA PRO A 74 -37.72 -2.85 4.94
C PRO A 74 -36.70 -2.22 5.89
N THR A 75 -35.40 -2.52 5.71
CA THR A 75 -34.33 -1.96 6.54
C THR A 75 -34.15 -0.45 6.37
N ASN A 76 -34.70 0.16 5.30
CA ASN A 76 -34.69 1.60 5.07
C ASN A 76 -35.38 2.39 6.19
N GLN A 77 -36.33 1.77 6.90
CA GLN A 77 -37.05 2.37 8.02
C GLN A 77 -36.33 2.20 9.37
N SER A 78 -35.22 1.44 9.41
CA SER A 78 -34.51 1.17 10.67
C SER A 78 -33.69 2.38 11.14
N LEU A 79 -34.04 2.90 12.33
CA LEU A 79 -33.32 3.97 13.03
C LEU A 79 -31.96 3.51 13.62
N LEU A 80 -31.63 2.22 13.56
CA LEU A 80 -30.36 1.70 14.07
C LEU A 80 -29.16 2.29 13.31
N TYR A 81 -29.33 2.51 12.01
CA TYR A 81 -28.29 2.97 11.10
C TYR A 81 -28.26 4.49 10.98
N ALA A 82 -27.08 5.09 11.15
CA ALA A 82 -26.90 6.54 11.12
C ALA A 82 -27.39 7.19 9.81
N ARG A 83 -27.13 6.53 8.67
CA ARG A 83 -27.60 7.05 7.37
C ARG A 83 -29.12 7.14 7.28
N ASN A 84 -29.85 6.17 7.82
CA ASN A 84 -31.31 6.19 7.78
C ASN A 84 -31.88 7.29 8.66
N ARG A 85 -31.33 7.48 9.88
CA ARG A 85 -31.70 8.61 10.74
C ARG A 85 -31.48 9.94 10.05
N ILE A 86 -30.28 10.17 9.52
CA ILE A 86 -29.94 11.39 8.78
C ILE A 86 -30.90 11.60 7.60
N ARG A 87 -31.20 10.54 6.82
CA ARG A 87 -32.12 10.62 5.69
C ARG A 87 -33.52 11.06 6.10
N MET A 88 -34.05 10.52 7.21
CA MET A 88 -35.36 10.92 7.72
C MET A 88 -35.37 12.38 8.20
N SER A 89 -34.41 12.78 9.03
CA SER A 89 -34.31 14.18 9.49
C SER A 89 -34.16 15.16 8.31
N LEU A 90 -33.39 14.78 7.28
CA LEU A 90 -33.28 15.58 6.05
C LEU A 90 -34.59 15.66 5.27
N ARG A 91 -35.38 14.58 5.20
CA ARG A 91 -36.70 14.61 4.54
C ARG A 91 -37.66 15.55 5.26
N ASP A 92 -37.69 15.50 6.59
CA ASP A 92 -38.66 16.25 7.39
C ASP A 92 -38.32 17.75 7.50
N SER A 93 -37.03 18.10 7.35
CA SER A 93 -36.52 19.46 7.63
C SER A 93 -35.97 20.21 6.41
N SER A 94 -35.94 19.60 5.21
CA SER A 94 -35.31 20.24 4.04
C SER A 94 -36.28 21.01 3.16
N SER A 95 -36.11 22.33 3.11
CA SER A 95 -36.67 23.18 2.06
C SER A 95 -35.87 23.03 0.75
N SER A 96 -36.43 23.50 -0.37
CA SER A 96 -35.70 23.59 -1.63
C SER A 96 -34.44 24.45 -1.50
N ALA A 97 -34.52 25.57 -0.78
CA ALA A 97 -33.39 26.44 -0.46
C ALA A 97 -32.29 25.70 0.30
N PHE A 98 -32.66 24.93 1.35
CA PHE A 98 -31.70 24.12 2.12
C PHE A 98 -30.93 23.15 1.21
N LYS A 99 -31.64 22.46 0.30
CA LYS A 99 -31.00 21.50 -0.62
C LYS A 99 -30.01 22.20 -1.55
N LEU A 100 -30.37 23.34 -2.12
CA LEU A 100 -29.50 24.12 -3.02
C LEU A 100 -28.26 24.67 -2.30
N GLU A 101 -28.44 25.27 -1.13
CA GLU A 101 -27.35 25.81 -0.32
C GLU A 101 -26.38 24.70 0.13
N LEU A 102 -26.90 23.56 0.59
CA LEU A 102 -26.06 22.41 0.95
C LEU A 102 -25.27 21.86 -0.25
N GLN A 103 -25.89 21.78 -1.42
CA GLN A 103 -25.20 21.37 -2.64
C GLN A 103 -24.12 22.37 -3.06
N ALA A 104 -24.36 23.68 -2.91
CA ALA A 104 -23.35 24.70 -3.16
C ALA A 104 -22.12 24.53 -2.25
N VAL A 105 -22.32 24.24 -0.97
CA VAL A 105 -21.22 23.95 -0.03
C VAL A 105 -20.46 22.67 -0.39
N ILE A 106 -21.17 21.59 -0.74
CA ILE A 106 -20.53 20.34 -1.19
C ILE A 106 -19.71 20.59 -2.45
N SER A 107 -20.24 21.36 -3.41
CA SER A 107 -19.54 21.74 -4.65
C SER A 107 -18.27 22.55 -4.37
N ALA A 108 -18.33 23.53 -3.47
CA ALA A 108 -17.14 24.28 -3.05
C ALA A 108 -16.09 23.39 -2.34
N CYS A 109 -16.53 22.41 -1.54
CA CYS A 109 -15.63 21.41 -0.96
C CYS A 109 -14.97 20.53 -2.03
N ARG A 110 -15.71 20.14 -3.08
CA ARG A 110 -15.17 19.38 -4.23
C ARG A 110 -14.12 20.19 -4.98
N LYS A 111 -14.41 21.46 -5.33
CA LYS A 111 -13.44 22.37 -5.95
C LYS A 111 -12.16 22.49 -5.13
N THR A 112 -12.30 22.75 -3.83
CA THR A 112 -11.16 22.80 -2.91
C THR A 112 -10.37 21.49 -2.91
N ARG A 113 -11.05 20.35 -2.89
CA ARG A 113 -10.38 19.05 -2.93
C ARG A 113 -9.61 18.81 -4.23
N ILE A 114 -10.19 19.15 -5.39
CA ILE A 114 -9.55 19.06 -6.71
C ILE A 114 -8.27 19.89 -6.73
N TYR A 115 -8.33 21.15 -6.27
CA TYR A 115 -7.16 22.02 -6.16
C TYR A 115 -6.07 21.39 -5.27
N ILE A 116 -6.43 20.89 -4.09
CA ILE A 116 -5.47 20.23 -3.19
C ILE A 116 -4.88 18.96 -3.83
N ASP A 117 -5.69 18.15 -4.53
CA ASP A 117 -5.21 16.97 -5.29
C ASP A 117 -4.18 17.39 -6.36
N TYR A 118 -4.45 18.47 -7.10
CA TYR A 118 -3.52 19.03 -8.08
C TYR A 118 -2.19 19.48 -7.46
N ILE A 119 -2.24 20.28 -6.39
CA ILE A 119 -1.03 20.72 -5.66
C ILE A 119 -0.24 19.51 -5.17
N CYS A 120 -0.89 18.49 -4.60
CA CYS A 120 -0.22 17.27 -4.16
C CYS A 120 0.48 16.53 -5.30
N GLY A 121 -0.14 16.43 -6.48
CA GLY A 121 0.48 15.83 -7.67
C GLY A 121 1.77 16.56 -8.10
N ASN A 122 1.72 17.90 -8.09
CA ASN A 122 2.89 18.74 -8.37
C ASN A 122 4.00 18.59 -7.32
N LEU A 123 3.65 18.48 -6.04
CA LEU A 123 4.63 18.26 -4.98
C LEU A 123 5.27 16.88 -5.06
N ILE A 124 4.48 15.84 -5.37
CA ILE A 124 4.99 14.48 -5.55
C ILE A 124 6.05 14.45 -6.67
N SER A 125 5.74 15.04 -7.83
CA SER A 125 6.66 15.04 -8.97
C SER A 125 7.95 15.83 -8.73
N LYS A 126 7.91 16.88 -7.89
CA LYS A 126 9.07 17.73 -7.59
C LYS A 126 9.90 17.24 -6.40
N ALA A 127 9.26 16.79 -5.33
CA ALA A 127 9.90 16.59 -4.03
C ALA A 127 10.10 15.12 -3.66
N VAL A 128 9.53 14.15 -4.38
CA VAL A 128 9.61 12.73 -3.99
C VAL A 128 10.43 11.93 -5.00
N THR A 129 11.51 11.31 -4.53
CA THR A 129 12.26 10.29 -5.29
C THR A 129 11.93 8.91 -4.73
N VAL A 130 11.37 8.03 -5.57
CA VAL A 130 11.11 6.63 -5.21
C VAL A 130 12.28 5.77 -5.65
N MET A 131 12.75 4.90 -4.77
CA MET A 131 13.81 3.94 -5.05
C MET A 131 13.21 2.56 -5.31
N ASP A 132 13.77 1.80 -6.26
CA ASP A 132 13.31 0.45 -6.63
C ASP A 132 13.44 -0.59 -5.49
N LEU A 133 14.11 -0.20 -4.41
CA LEU A 133 14.22 -0.96 -3.16
C LEU A 133 13.01 -0.73 -2.21
N GLY A 134 12.02 0.05 -2.65
CA GLY A 134 10.74 0.25 -1.96
C GLY A 134 10.77 1.25 -0.81
N TYR A 135 11.65 2.25 -0.88
CA TYR A 135 11.62 3.40 0.01
C TYR A 135 11.59 4.68 -0.82
N ALA A 136 11.22 5.79 -0.18
CA ALA A 136 11.20 7.10 -0.82
C ALA A 136 12.11 8.08 -0.07
N VAL A 137 12.59 9.08 -0.79
CA VAL A 137 13.25 10.25 -0.23
C VAL A 137 12.42 11.47 -0.58
N ILE A 138 12.04 12.24 0.44
CA ILE A 138 11.33 13.51 0.32
C ILE A 138 12.35 14.63 0.48
N ASP A 139 12.39 15.54 -0.48
CA ASP A 139 13.14 16.77 -0.41
C ASP A 139 12.34 17.82 0.39
N LEU A 140 12.79 18.13 1.60
CA LEU A 140 12.07 19.03 2.51
C LEU A 140 12.34 20.50 2.17
N GLU A 141 13.45 20.82 1.49
CA GLU A 141 13.76 22.20 1.08
C GLU A 141 12.72 22.70 0.09
N ILE A 142 12.35 21.87 -0.91
CA ILE A 142 11.30 22.17 -1.90
C ILE A 142 9.96 22.46 -1.22
N LEU A 143 9.63 21.73 -0.16
CA LEU A 143 8.37 21.91 0.58
C LEU A 143 8.36 23.24 1.36
N ASN A 144 9.49 23.62 1.95
CA ASN A 144 9.60 24.84 2.75
C ASN A 144 9.64 26.11 1.89
N GLU A 145 10.28 26.07 0.72
CA GLU A 145 10.36 27.22 -0.20
C GLU A 145 8.99 27.61 -0.79
N SER A 146 8.11 26.63 -0.94
CA SER A 146 6.88 26.77 -1.72
C SER A 146 5.70 27.40 -0.97
N LYS A 147 5.85 27.82 0.31
CA LYS A 147 4.78 28.37 1.18
C LYS A 147 3.43 27.63 1.03
N ILE A 148 3.48 26.30 1.11
CA ILE A 148 2.34 25.41 0.89
C ILE A 148 1.42 25.43 2.10
N GLU A 149 0.09 25.36 1.88
CA GLU A 149 -0.86 25.25 2.99
C GLU A 149 -0.76 23.90 3.71
N ASP A 150 -0.93 23.90 5.03
CA ASP A 150 -0.82 22.69 5.88
C ASP A 150 -1.76 21.55 5.46
N ILE A 151 -2.92 21.86 4.88
CA ILE A 151 -3.83 20.83 4.35
C ILE A 151 -3.23 20.09 3.15
N CYS A 152 -2.56 20.82 2.25
CA CYS A 152 -1.86 20.27 1.09
C CYS A 152 -0.70 19.41 1.57
N LEU A 153 0.11 19.92 2.51
CA LEU A 153 1.24 19.19 3.08
C LEU A 153 0.80 17.92 3.82
N SER A 154 -0.27 18.00 4.63
CA SER A 154 -0.85 16.84 5.33
C SER A 154 -1.27 15.75 4.36
N LYS A 155 -1.97 16.13 3.29
CA LYS A 155 -2.46 15.18 2.28
C LYS A 155 -1.30 14.60 1.49
N PHE A 156 -0.34 15.42 1.08
CA PHE A 156 0.89 15.00 0.39
C PHE A 156 1.63 13.93 1.20
N ILE A 157 1.93 14.18 2.48
CA ILE A 157 2.62 13.20 3.34
C ILE A 157 1.77 11.93 3.45
N ALA A 158 0.47 12.05 3.66
CA ALA A 158 -0.41 10.88 3.75
C ALA A 158 -0.40 10.02 2.46
N LEU A 159 -0.28 10.62 1.28
CA LEU A 159 -0.15 9.90 0.02
C LEU A 159 1.17 9.14 -0.07
N VAL A 160 2.29 9.75 0.32
CA VAL A 160 3.60 9.09 0.36
C VAL A 160 3.61 7.95 1.37
N LEU A 161 3.09 8.17 2.58
CA LEU A 161 3.05 7.12 3.61
C LEU A 161 2.10 5.98 3.22
N LYS A 162 0.96 6.26 2.57
CA LYS A 162 0.07 5.23 2.03
C LYS A 162 0.77 4.40 0.95
N PHE A 163 1.53 5.05 0.07
CA PHE A 163 2.33 4.38 -0.96
C PHE A 163 3.42 3.49 -0.36
N ILE A 164 4.16 3.95 0.65
CA ILE A 164 5.23 3.15 1.25
C ILE A 164 4.69 2.04 2.17
N SER A 165 3.64 2.29 2.95
CA SER A 165 3.09 1.29 3.87
C SER A 165 2.10 0.32 3.23
N GLN A 166 1.52 0.69 2.08
CA GLN A 166 0.36 0.02 1.47
C GLN A 166 -0.83 -0.15 2.44
N ARG A 167 -0.93 0.72 3.46
CA ARG A 167 -2.03 0.71 4.43
C ARG A 167 -3.12 1.68 3.98
N HIS A 168 -4.36 1.19 3.89
CA HIS A 168 -5.50 2.00 3.43
C HIS A 168 -6.09 2.93 4.50
N ARG A 169 -5.66 2.84 5.76
CA ARG A 169 -6.25 3.62 6.84
C ARG A 169 -5.81 5.09 6.74
N PRO A 170 -6.76 6.05 6.74
CA PRO A 170 -6.41 7.47 6.67
C PRO A 170 -5.70 7.93 7.95
N ILE A 171 -4.71 8.80 7.79
CA ILE A 171 -4.01 9.46 8.90
C ILE A 171 -4.90 10.57 9.46
N ARG A 172 -5.06 10.62 10.78
CA ARG A 172 -5.96 11.56 11.46
C ARG A 172 -5.39 12.00 12.80
N GLY A 173 -5.91 13.12 13.32
CA GLY A 173 -5.65 13.56 14.68
C GLY A 173 -4.19 13.92 14.94
N SER A 174 -3.67 13.58 16.11
CA SER A 174 -2.32 13.93 16.57
C SER A 174 -1.22 13.43 15.64
N THR A 175 -1.39 12.27 14.99
CA THR A 175 -0.40 11.75 14.04
C THR A 175 -0.24 12.66 12.82
N SER A 176 -1.33 13.27 12.33
CA SER A 176 -1.26 14.20 11.20
C SER A 176 -0.50 15.48 11.60
N LYS A 177 -0.77 15.99 12.80
CA LYS A 177 -0.06 17.18 13.34
C LYS A 177 1.43 16.91 13.52
N LEU A 178 1.77 15.78 14.14
CA LEU A 178 3.16 15.36 14.33
C LEU A 178 3.93 15.24 13.00
N LEU A 179 3.26 14.77 11.94
CA LEU A 179 3.85 14.70 10.60
C LEU A 179 4.05 16.07 9.96
N LEU A 180 3.10 17.00 10.14
CA LEU A 180 3.26 18.39 9.70
C LEU A 180 4.43 19.08 10.43
N ASP A 181 4.47 18.96 11.76
CA ASP A 181 5.53 19.53 12.58
C ASP A 181 6.90 18.99 12.14
N TYR A 182 6.97 17.69 11.82
CA TYR A 182 8.17 17.07 11.28
C TYR A 182 8.61 17.66 9.95
N THR A 183 7.69 17.92 9.03
CA THR A 183 8.02 18.52 7.72
C THR A 183 8.41 19.99 7.80
N HIS A 184 7.87 20.73 8.77
CA HIS A 184 8.24 22.14 9.00
C HIS A 184 9.56 22.29 9.76
N THR A 185 10.00 21.26 10.49
CA THR A 185 11.24 21.31 11.28
C THR A 185 12.46 21.05 10.40
N LEU A 186 13.10 22.12 9.93
CA LEU A 186 14.34 22.08 9.16
C LEU A 186 15.55 22.66 9.95
N PRO A 187 16.72 21.99 9.94
CA PRO A 187 16.98 20.66 9.41
C PRO A 187 16.33 19.57 10.28
N CYS A 188 15.86 18.50 9.65
CA CYS A 188 15.33 17.35 10.34
C CYS A 188 16.44 16.60 11.11
N LYS A 189 16.25 16.41 12.41
CA LYS A 189 17.21 15.72 13.30
C LYS A 189 16.64 14.46 13.96
N THR A 190 15.33 14.32 13.98
CA THR A 190 14.63 13.25 14.69
C THR A 190 14.11 12.20 13.72
N SER A 191 13.80 11.02 14.25
CA SER A 191 13.10 9.98 13.50
C SER A 191 11.77 9.68 14.19
N LEU A 192 10.79 9.20 13.42
CA LEU A 192 9.47 8.86 13.94
C LEU A 192 8.85 7.72 13.15
N THR A 193 7.94 7.00 13.80
CA THR A 193 7.12 5.97 13.16
C THR A 193 5.68 6.44 13.07
N ALA A 194 5.11 6.49 11.87
CA ALA A 194 3.74 6.92 11.64
C ALA A 194 3.12 6.14 10.49
N ALA A 195 1.84 5.76 10.64
CA ALA A 195 1.05 5.10 9.59
C ALA A 195 1.71 3.87 8.95
N GLY A 196 2.50 3.10 9.71
CA GLY A 196 3.23 1.93 9.18
C GLY A 196 4.49 2.27 8.40
N CYS A 197 4.96 3.52 8.46
CA CYS A 197 6.23 3.96 7.92
C CYS A 197 7.18 4.43 9.03
N TYR A 198 8.47 4.33 8.78
CA TYR A 198 9.53 4.94 9.56
C TYR A 198 10.13 6.10 8.75
N LEU A 199 10.15 7.29 9.35
CA LEU A 199 10.72 8.50 8.77
C LEU A 199 11.99 8.87 9.52
N SER A 200 13.06 9.21 8.79
CA SER A 200 14.34 9.63 9.35
C SER A 200 15.06 10.61 8.42
N PRO A 201 16.03 11.40 8.90
CA PRO A 201 16.88 12.20 8.01
C PRO A 201 17.60 11.30 7.00
N ALA A 202 17.61 11.69 5.73
CA ALA A 202 18.32 10.93 4.71
C ALA A 202 19.84 11.04 4.94
N PRO A 203 20.60 9.93 4.86
CA PRO A 203 22.05 9.95 5.04
C PRO A 203 22.73 10.96 4.10
N GLY A 204 23.66 11.75 4.62
CA GLY A 204 24.40 12.74 3.83
C GLY A 204 23.65 14.03 3.50
N SER A 205 22.34 14.13 3.80
CA SER A 205 21.52 15.32 3.47
C SER A 205 21.58 16.47 4.49
N ARG A 206 22.31 16.30 5.61
CA ARG A 206 22.33 17.26 6.74
C ARG A 206 20.94 17.60 7.30
N GLY A 207 19.94 16.75 7.08
CA GLY A 207 18.57 16.95 7.55
C GLY A 207 17.66 17.70 6.57
N MET A 208 18.11 17.97 5.34
CA MET A 208 17.30 18.62 4.31
C MET A 208 16.40 17.66 3.53
N LYS A 209 16.65 16.35 3.67
CA LYS A 209 15.83 15.31 3.04
C LYS A 209 15.36 14.32 4.09
N ALA A 210 14.13 13.86 3.96
CA ALA A 210 13.57 12.80 4.78
C ALA A 210 13.52 11.49 4.01
N LEU A 211 14.07 10.43 4.60
CA LEU A 211 13.92 9.06 4.16
C LEU A 211 12.60 8.50 4.71
N VAL A 212 11.81 7.83 3.87
CA VAL A 212 10.55 7.17 4.24
C VAL A 212 10.64 5.68 3.89
N CYS A 213 10.61 4.83 4.92
CA CYS A 213 10.70 3.38 4.79
C CYS A 213 9.47 2.70 5.39
N SER A 214 9.19 1.46 5.01
CA SER A 214 8.15 0.67 5.69
C SER A 214 8.61 0.30 7.10
N SER A 215 7.73 0.43 8.09
CA SER A 215 7.95 -0.03 9.46
C SER A 215 7.51 -1.48 9.61
N VAL A 216 8.45 -2.36 9.95
CA VAL A 216 8.23 -3.82 10.08
C VAL A 216 7.56 -4.16 11.42
N ASP A 217 7.80 -3.37 12.47
CA ASP A 217 7.32 -3.62 13.84
C ASP A 217 5.90 -3.09 14.11
N CYS A 218 5.26 -2.47 13.11
CA CYS A 218 3.91 -1.94 13.26
C CYS A 218 2.87 -3.06 13.08
N PRO A 219 2.00 -3.34 14.07
CA PRO A 219 1.01 -4.41 13.97
C PRO A 219 0.18 -4.26 12.69
N LEU A 220 0.09 -5.36 11.93
CA LEU A 220 -0.87 -5.51 10.84
C LEU A 220 -2.29 -5.51 11.45
N PRO A 221 -3.30 -4.99 10.74
CA PRO A 221 -4.68 -5.07 11.22
C PRO A 221 -5.04 -6.53 11.53
N SER A 222 -5.53 -6.80 12.74
CA SER A 222 -5.85 -8.14 13.29
C SER A 222 -7.01 -8.87 12.60
N LYS A 223 -7.46 -8.37 11.44
CA LYS A 223 -8.47 -8.98 10.58
C LYS A 223 -7.95 -9.00 9.15
N MET A 224 -6.93 -9.81 8.91
CA MET A 224 -6.54 -10.17 7.56
C MET A 224 -6.75 -11.68 7.46
N GLU A 225 -8.02 -12.07 7.36
CA GLU A 225 -8.36 -13.42 6.92
C GLU A 225 -7.77 -13.60 5.52
N SER A 226 -6.95 -14.63 5.36
CA SER A 226 -6.54 -15.18 4.08
C SER A 226 -7.78 -15.73 3.36
N SER A 227 -8.59 -14.84 2.81
CA SER A 227 -9.56 -15.23 1.80
C SER A 227 -8.76 -15.55 0.54
N HIS A 228 -8.49 -16.84 0.35
CA HIS A 228 -8.07 -17.40 -0.93
C HIS A 228 -9.23 -17.21 -1.93
N LEU A 229 -9.40 -16.00 -2.43
CA LEU A 229 -10.13 -15.81 -3.68
C LEU A 229 -9.21 -16.33 -4.77
N HIS A 230 -9.37 -17.62 -5.09
CA HIS A 230 -8.88 -18.22 -6.31
C HIS A 230 -9.48 -17.41 -7.48
N PHE A 231 -8.74 -16.41 -7.95
CA PHE A 231 -8.93 -15.96 -9.32
C PHE A 231 -8.29 -17.03 -10.19
N GLN A 232 -9.12 -17.96 -10.63
CA GLN A 232 -8.79 -18.80 -11.77
C GLN A 232 -8.59 -17.81 -12.93
N ALA A 233 -7.41 -17.83 -13.54
CA ALA A 233 -7.13 -17.05 -14.73
C ALA A 233 -8.00 -17.60 -15.86
N GLU A 234 -9.28 -17.22 -15.88
CA GLU A 234 -10.07 -17.24 -17.09
C GLU A 234 -9.44 -16.20 -18.02
N GLN A 235 -9.06 -16.68 -19.20
CA GLN A 235 -8.46 -15.92 -20.30
C GLN A 235 -8.91 -14.45 -20.34
N GLU A 236 -8.04 -13.54 -19.89
CA GLU A 236 -8.25 -12.09 -20.06
C GLU A 236 -7.81 -11.66 -21.46
N ASN A 237 -8.63 -11.97 -22.45
CA ASN A 237 -8.63 -11.24 -23.71
C ASN A 237 -9.56 -10.02 -23.59
N CYS A 238 -9.36 -9.14 -22.59
CA CYS A 238 -9.87 -7.75 -22.56
C CYS A 238 -9.39 -6.97 -21.30
N THR A 239 -9.23 -5.64 -21.41
CA THR A 239 -9.50 -4.58 -20.38
C THR A 239 -8.39 -3.79 -19.65
N SER A 240 -7.11 -4.19 -19.56
CA SER A 240 -6.13 -3.34 -18.83
C SER A 240 -5.85 -2.00 -19.54
N ASP A 241 -5.62 -2.04 -20.85
CA ASP A 241 -5.25 -0.84 -21.63
C ASP A 241 -6.40 0.16 -21.78
N GLU A 242 -7.65 -0.33 -21.84
CA GLU A 242 -8.83 0.53 -21.91
C GLU A 242 -9.07 1.28 -20.59
N ILE A 243 -8.90 0.63 -19.44
CA ILE A 243 -9.01 1.29 -18.12
C ILE A 243 -7.92 2.35 -17.97
N VAL A 244 -6.69 2.04 -18.38
CA VAL A 244 -5.58 3.01 -18.38
C VAL A 244 -5.93 4.22 -19.25
N LYS A 245 -6.50 3.99 -20.43
CA LYS A 245 -6.94 5.06 -21.33
C LYS A 245 -8.07 5.90 -20.73
N ILE A 246 -9.11 5.28 -20.17
CA ILE A 246 -10.22 5.97 -19.48
C ILE A 246 -9.69 6.85 -18.35
N ILE A 247 -8.73 6.34 -17.56
CA ILE A 247 -8.10 7.09 -16.48
C ILE A 247 -7.28 8.26 -17.03
N ALA A 248 -6.54 8.07 -18.12
CA ALA A 248 -5.75 9.12 -18.76
C ALA A 248 -6.65 10.23 -19.33
N ASP A 249 -7.71 9.86 -20.05
CA ASP A 249 -8.69 10.79 -20.61
C ASP A 249 -9.39 11.56 -19.48
N GLY A 250 -9.82 10.85 -18.42
CA GLY A 250 -10.44 11.45 -17.25
C GLY A 250 -9.52 12.39 -16.47
N LYS A 251 -8.21 12.14 -16.44
CA LYS A 251 -7.21 13.07 -15.88
C LYS A 251 -7.07 14.31 -16.74
N SER A 252 -6.93 14.15 -18.05
CA SER A 252 -6.80 15.29 -18.98
C SER A 252 -7.99 16.25 -18.89
N TYR A 253 -9.20 15.70 -18.73
CA TYR A 253 -10.39 16.49 -18.53
C TYR A 253 -10.41 17.15 -17.14
N ALA A 254 -10.03 16.43 -16.08
CA ALA A 254 -9.94 17.00 -14.74
C ALA A 254 -8.90 18.13 -14.63
N ASP A 255 -7.78 18.02 -15.34
CA ASP A 255 -6.74 19.05 -15.38
C ASP A 255 -7.26 20.35 -16.03
N SER A 256 -8.19 20.25 -16.99
CA SER A 256 -8.86 21.43 -17.57
C SER A 256 -9.84 22.13 -16.61
N LEU A 257 -10.26 21.43 -15.54
CA LEU A 257 -11.23 21.90 -14.55
C LEU A 257 -10.58 22.32 -13.23
N ILE A 258 -9.25 22.46 -13.20
CA ILE A 258 -8.54 22.93 -12.00
C ILE A 258 -9.02 24.35 -11.67
N PRO A 259 -9.59 24.59 -10.47
CA PRO A 259 -10.01 25.92 -10.05
C PRO A 259 -8.80 26.86 -9.94
N ASP A 260 -9.00 28.14 -10.24
CA ASP A 260 -8.02 29.16 -9.87
C ASP A 260 -7.90 29.24 -8.34
N ALA A 261 -6.73 29.61 -7.83
CA ALA A 261 -6.49 29.72 -6.39
C ALA A 261 -7.45 30.72 -5.73
N SER A 262 -7.92 31.72 -6.47
CA SER A 262 -8.91 32.71 -6.02
C SER A 262 -10.30 32.12 -5.76
N ASP A 263 -10.66 31.01 -6.43
CA ASP A 263 -11.94 30.31 -6.32
C ASP A 263 -11.95 29.20 -5.25
N VAL A 264 -10.85 29.08 -4.48
CA VAL A 264 -10.65 28.03 -3.48
C VAL A 264 -10.72 28.62 -2.08
N HIS A 265 -11.81 28.32 -1.37
CA HIS A 265 -12.14 29.03 -0.13
C HIS A 265 -11.90 28.27 1.18
N PHE A 266 -11.73 26.94 1.14
CA PHE A 266 -11.74 26.10 2.35
C PHE A 266 -10.37 25.47 2.68
N LEU A 267 -9.29 26.22 2.49
CA LEU A 267 -7.90 25.74 2.71
C LEU A 267 -7.54 25.54 4.19
N GLU A 268 -8.22 26.20 5.12
CA GLU A 268 -8.05 25.95 6.57
C GLU A 268 -8.54 24.54 6.97
N GLY A 269 -9.43 23.96 6.15
CA GLY A 269 -9.62 22.52 6.09
C GLY A 269 -10.42 21.86 7.20
N THR A 270 -10.75 22.57 8.28
CA THR A 270 -11.58 22.05 9.38
C THR A 270 -13.08 22.07 9.05
N SER A 271 -13.89 21.24 9.69
CA SER A 271 -15.35 21.28 9.49
C SER A 271 -15.98 22.62 9.89
N GLU A 272 -15.44 23.24 10.95
CA GLU A 272 -15.93 24.52 11.46
C GLU A 272 -15.56 25.68 10.52
N SER A 273 -14.32 25.71 10.02
CA SER A 273 -13.91 26.71 9.02
C SER A 273 -14.71 26.58 7.71
N VAL A 274 -15.08 25.36 7.30
CA VAL A 274 -15.94 25.16 6.11
C VAL A 274 -17.32 25.78 6.31
N LEU A 275 -17.98 25.54 7.45
CA LEU A 275 -19.32 26.10 7.71
C LEU A 275 -19.28 27.62 7.89
N THR A 276 -18.32 28.13 8.65
CA THR A 276 -18.13 29.57 8.86
C THR A 276 -17.75 30.28 7.56
N GLY A 277 -16.85 29.70 6.78
CA GLY A 277 -16.45 30.21 5.47
C GLY A 277 -17.62 30.21 4.48
N ALA A 278 -18.41 29.14 4.42
CA ALA A 278 -19.59 29.06 3.57
C ALA A 278 -20.64 30.12 3.93
N ARG A 279 -20.84 30.40 5.22
CA ARG A 279 -21.70 31.50 5.69
C ARG A 279 -21.15 32.86 5.25
N ASN A 280 -19.86 33.12 5.45
CA ASN A 280 -19.23 34.40 5.10
C ASN A 280 -19.28 34.69 3.59
N LEU A 281 -19.25 33.65 2.76
CA LEU A 281 -19.39 33.74 1.31
C LEU A 281 -20.86 33.81 0.84
N GLY A 282 -21.82 33.83 1.76
CA GLY A 282 -23.25 33.87 1.43
C GLY A 282 -23.79 32.56 0.83
N MET A 283 -23.07 31.44 0.95
CA MET A 283 -23.53 30.14 0.44
C MET A 283 -24.54 29.47 1.37
N LEU A 284 -24.50 29.82 2.67
CA LEU A 284 -25.42 29.32 3.69
C LEU A 284 -26.19 30.48 4.32
N SER A 285 -27.51 30.36 4.37
CA SER A 285 -28.35 31.19 5.22
C SER A 285 -28.25 30.76 6.69
N GLU A 286 -28.63 31.65 7.62
CA GLU A 286 -28.67 31.33 9.06
C GLU A 286 -29.54 30.13 9.38
N SER A 287 -30.69 30.01 8.70
CA SER A 287 -31.63 28.91 8.90
C SER A 287 -31.01 27.59 8.46
N THR A 288 -30.38 27.54 7.29
CA THR A 288 -29.70 26.34 6.79
C THR A 288 -28.53 25.95 7.69
N LEU A 289 -27.70 26.92 8.11
CA LEU A 289 -26.59 26.66 9.02
C LEU A 289 -27.08 26.08 10.36
N SER A 290 -28.13 26.66 10.94
CA SER A 290 -28.75 26.16 12.17
C SER A 290 -29.25 24.72 12.01
N ASN A 291 -29.92 24.41 10.90
CA ASN A 291 -30.38 23.06 10.59
C ASN A 291 -29.22 22.07 10.45
N ILE A 292 -28.13 22.44 9.76
CA ILE A 292 -26.94 21.60 9.62
C ILE A 292 -26.32 21.30 11.00
N LEU A 293 -26.19 22.32 11.87
CA LEU A 293 -25.64 22.16 13.21
C LEU A 293 -26.53 21.32 14.11
N LEU A 294 -27.86 21.42 13.98
CA LEU A 294 -28.82 20.56 14.67
C LEU A 294 -28.61 19.09 14.28
N LEU A 295 -28.60 18.78 12.98
CA LEU A 295 -28.35 17.43 12.46
C LEU A 295 -27.00 16.87 12.93
N GLN A 296 -25.96 17.71 12.94
CA GLN A 296 -24.64 17.33 13.44
C GLN A 296 -24.71 16.97 14.93
N LYS A 297 -25.36 17.80 15.75
CA LYS A 297 -25.48 17.61 17.19
C LYS A 297 -26.25 16.35 17.54
N GLU A 298 -27.37 16.08 16.86
CA GLU A 298 -28.16 14.86 17.02
C GLU A 298 -27.30 13.61 16.78
N GLU A 299 -26.54 13.58 15.68
CA GLU A 299 -25.71 12.41 15.36
C GLU A 299 -24.49 12.27 16.28
N ILE A 300 -23.91 13.37 16.75
CA ILE A 300 -22.86 13.33 17.78
C ILE A 300 -23.40 12.73 19.08
N GLN A 301 -24.62 13.10 19.50
CA GLN A 301 -25.25 12.55 20.70
C GLN A 301 -25.53 11.05 20.55
N ASN A 302 -26.10 10.63 19.41
CA ASN A 302 -26.35 9.23 19.09
C ASN A 302 -25.07 8.38 19.05
N PHE A 303 -23.94 8.98 18.63
CA PHE A 303 -22.65 8.31 18.66
C PHE A 303 -22.11 8.15 20.09
N LYS A 304 -22.15 9.23 20.90
CA LYS A 304 -21.67 9.21 22.28
C LYS A 304 -22.50 8.31 23.19
N SER A 305 -23.82 8.24 23.01
CA SER A 305 -24.71 7.38 23.79
C SER A 305 -24.41 5.89 23.57
N LYS A 306 -24.13 5.47 22.32
CA LYS A 306 -23.71 4.09 22.01
C LYS A 306 -22.36 3.71 22.61
N SER A 307 -21.42 4.65 22.69
CA SER A 307 -20.11 4.43 23.34
C SER A 307 -20.22 4.18 24.84
N LYS A 308 -21.21 4.78 25.53
CA LYS A 308 -21.43 4.56 26.96
C LYS A 308 -22.07 3.21 27.27
N VAL A 309 -22.96 2.71 26.41
CA VAL A 309 -23.62 1.39 26.58
C VAL A 309 -22.68 0.22 26.28
N ALA A 310 -21.70 0.41 25.39
CA ALA A 310 -20.69 -0.61 25.08
C ALA A 310 -19.62 -0.80 26.17
N ALA A 311 -19.56 0.07 27.20
CA ALA A 311 -18.56 0.01 28.25
C ALA A 311 -18.81 -1.08 29.32
N ASP A 312 -20.02 -1.64 29.39
CA ASP A 312 -20.40 -2.66 30.39
C ASP A 312 -20.28 -4.11 29.89
N TYR A 313 -19.94 -4.34 28.62
CA TYR A 313 -19.53 -5.68 28.17
C TYR A 313 -18.03 -5.86 28.38
N LYS A 314 -17.67 -6.46 29.54
CA LYS A 314 -16.36 -7.06 29.73
C LYS A 314 -16.08 -8.01 28.56
N SER A 315 -15.14 -7.62 27.71
CA SER A 315 -14.58 -8.48 26.67
C SER A 315 -13.85 -9.64 27.34
N GLU A 316 -14.53 -10.77 27.57
CA GLU A 316 -13.92 -12.06 27.89
C GLU A 316 -13.22 -12.68 26.67
N HIS A 317 -12.49 -11.91 25.88
CA HIS A 317 -11.49 -12.43 24.97
C HIS A 317 -10.18 -11.74 25.33
N GLY A 318 -9.47 -12.37 26.27
CA GLY A 318 -8.06 -12.10 26.48
C GLY A 318 -7.38 -12.20 25.12
N VAL A 319 -6.95 -11.05 24.60
CA VAL A 319 -6.15 -10.96 23.39
C VAL A 319 -4.82 -11.64 23.72
N LYS A 320 -4.75 -12.96 23.49
CA LYS A 320 -3.48 -13.62 23.30
C LYS A 320 -2.83 -12.88 22.14
N SER A 321 -1.67 -12.28 22.39
CA SER A 321 -0.79 -11.80 21.33
C SER A 321 -0.51 -13.01 20.43
N VAL A 322 -1.23 -13.10 19.31
CA VAL A 322 -0.98 -14.08 18.28
C VAL A 322 0.39 -13.74 17.73
N SER A 323 1.38 -14.54 18.13
CA SER A 323 2.68 -14.62 17.49
C SER A 323 2.47 -14.70 15.98
N THR A 324 3.18 -13.84 15.24
CA THR A 324 3.53 -13.98 13.82
C THR A 324 2.87 -15.18 13.14
N SER A 325 1.74 -14.96 12.48
CA SER A 325 1.16 -15.93 11.55
C SER A 325 2.29 -16.44 10.66
N ARG A 326 2.67 -17.72 10.80
CA ARG A 326 3.70 -18.36 9.98
C ARG A 326 3.35 -18.08 8.53
N SER A 327 4.27 -17.43 7.80
CA SER A 327 4.00 -17.13 6.41
C SER A 327 3.97 -18.45 5.63
N GLU A 328 2.98 -18.61 4.76
CA GLU A 328 2.84 -19.81 3.96
C GLU A 328 4.10 -19.99 3.09
N PRO A 329 4.58 -21.24 2.93
CA PRO A 329 5.76 -21.51 2.12
C PRO A 329 5.48 -21.13 0.66
N LEU A 330 6.45 -20.46 0.04
CA LEU A 330 6.42 -20.09 -1.36
C LEU A 330 6.89 -21.27 -2.21
N HIS A 331 6.01 -21.79 -3.08
CA HIS A 331 6.37 -22.87 -3.99
C HIS A 331 7.18 -22.39 -5.21
N PRO A 332 8.00 -23.26 -5.84
CA PRO A 332 8.72 -22.90 -7.07
C PRO A 332 7.76 -22.41 -8.16
N GLY A 333 8.10 -21.31 -8.82
CA GLY A 333 7.31 -20.70 -9.90
C GLY A 333 6.09 -19.89 -9.44
N GLN A 334 5.73 -19.92 -8.15
CA GLN A 334 4.64 -19.11 -7.61
C GLN A 334 5.08 -17.66 -7.35
N ILE A 335 4.15 -16.72 -7.49
CA ILE A 335 4.36 -15.29 -7.17
C ILE A 335 3.82 -14.99 -5.78
N CYS A 336 4.69 -14.51 -4.88
CA CYS A 336 4.32 -13.96 -3.59
C CYS A 336 4.21 -12.43 -3.67
N CYS A 337 3.07 -11.86 -3.25
CA CYS A 337 2.94 -10.42 -3.09
C CYS A 337 3.35 -10.00 -1.67
N PHE A 338 4.66 -9.91 -1.43
CA PHE A 338 5.22 -9.59 -0.13
C PHE A 338 4.95 -8.13 0.26
N MET A 339 4.36 -7.93 1.45
CA MET A 339 3.95 -6.62 2.00
C MET A 339 3.04 -5.78 1.09
N ASN A 340 2.36 -6.39 0.11
CA ASN A 340 1.63 -5.68 -0.98
C ASN A 340 2.54 -4.76 -1.84
N ARG A 341 3.84 -5.03 -1.86
CA ARG A 341 4.86 -4.12 -2.43
C ARG A 341 5.85 -4.80 -3.34
N PHE A 342 6.19 -6.05 -3.07
CA PHE A 342 7.19 -6.79 -3.83
C PHE A 342 6.55 -8.02 -4.43
N PHE A 343 6.81 -8.25 -5.71
CA PHE A 343 6.50 -9.52 -6.35
C PHE A 343 7.77 -10.36 -6.25
N VAL A 344 7.70 -11.43 -5.45
CA VAL A 344 8.81 -12.33 -5.18
C VAL A 344 8.53 -13.67 -5.83
N THR A 345 9.47 -14.15 -6.64
CA THR A 345 9.41 -15.48 -7.26
C THR A 345 10.72 -16.21 -7.08
N TRP A 346 10.67 -17.53 -7.07
CA TRP A 346 11.87 -18.34 -7.14
C TRP A 346 11.64 -19.62 -7.95
N LYS A 347 12.70 -20.12 -8.58
CA LYS A 347 12.77 -21.44 -9.22
C LYS A 347 14.21 -21.94 -9.23
N LEU A 348 14.40 -23.23 -9.47
CA LEU A 348 15.71 -23.81 -9.73
C LEU A 348 15.92 -23.90 -11.25
N SER A 349 17.12 -23.56 -11.70
CA SER A 349 17.53 -23.76 -13.10
C SER A 349 17.70 -25.24 -13.40
N GLU A 350 17.16 -25.71 -14.53
CA GLU A 350 17.25 -27.11 -14.96
C GLU A 350 18.49 -27.38 -15.83
N GLU A 351 19.20 -26.36 -16.34
CA GLU A 351 20.28 -26.53 -17.32
C GLU A 351 21.70 -26.51 -16.74
N VAL A 352 22.46 -27.51 -17.18
CA VAL A 352 23.92 -27.67 -17.11
C VAL A 352 24.54 -26.82 -18.22
N THR A 353 25.32 -25.80 -17.89
CA THR A 353 26.27 -25.20 -18.85
C THR A 353 27.51 -26.08 -18.93
N GLU A 354 27.53 -27.04 -19.85
CA GLU A 354 28.77 -27.50 -20.46
C GLU A 354 29.15 -26.48 -21.52
N ASN A 355 30.28 -25.80 -21.34
CA ASN A 355 31.06 -25.24 -22.44
C ASN A 355 32.45 -24.79 -21.97
N ALA A 356 33.43 -25.66 -22.19
CA ALA A 356 34.86 -25.46 -22.49
C ALA A 356 35.51 -26.83 -22.18
N THR A 357 35.90 -27.71 -23.11
CA THR A 357 36.42 -27.62 -24.48
C THR A 357 36.26 -28.99 -25.16
N SER A 358 36.33 -29.03 -26.50
CA SER A 358 36.43 -30.20 -27.42
C SER A 358 37.33 -31.35 -26.90
N GLU A 359 37.14 -32.65 -27.19
CA GLU A 359 36.95 -33.35 -28.48
C GLU A 359 36.23 -34.72 -28.33
N GLU A 360 35.61 -35.16 -29.43
CA GLU A 360 35.11 -36.47 -29.90
C GLU A 360 35.10 -37.74 -29.01
N ALA A 361 33.93 -38.43 -28.97
CA ALA A 361 33.78 -39.84 -29.39
C ALA A 361 32.30 -40.29 -29.43
N ASN A 362 32.01 -41.19 -30.38
CA ASN A 362 30.69 -41.64 -30.84
C ASN A 362 29.90 -42.61 -29.94
N SER A 363 28.59 -42.67 -30.25
CA SER A 363 27.72 -43.85 -30.40
C SER A 363 26.61 -44.15 -29.36
N ASP A 364 25.42 -44.32 -29.97
CA ASP A 364 24.11 -44.78 -29.54
C ASP A 364 23.90 -45.47 -28.18
N GLY A 365 22.77 -45.13 -27.57
CA GLY A 365 22.12 -45.94 -26.54
C GLY A 365 21.00 -45.19 -25.82
N VAL A 366 19.76 -45.39 -26.26
CA VAL A 366 18.54 -44.97 -25.56
C VAL A 366 18.57 -45.44 -24.10
N SER A 367 18.44 -44.51 -23.15
CA SER A 367 18.06 -44.81 -21.77
C SER A 367 17.27 -43.65 -21.17
N GLU A 368 15.98 -43.91 -20.97
CA GLU A 368 15.13 -43.16 -20.06
C GLU A 368 15.76 -43.13 -18.66
N GLY A 369 15.74 -41.96 -18.02
CA GLY A 369 15.90 -41.86 -16.58
C GLY A 369 16.84 -40.76 -16.08
N GLN A 370 16.27 -39.92 -15.22
CA GLN A 370 16.92 -39.00 -14.27
C GLN A 370 17.33 -37.62 -14.82
N SER A 371 16.36 -36.70 -14.76
CA SER A 371 16.56 -35.27 -14.60
C SER A 371 17.53 -34.98 -13.44
N ARG A 372 18.83 -34.88 -13.73
CA ARG A 372 19.90 -34.52 -12.78
C ARG A 372 20.44 -33.13 -13.10
N GLY A 373 19.69 -32.10 -12.69
CA GLY A 373 20.10 -30.70 -12.78
C GLY A 373 19.96 -29.99 -11.43
N CYS A 374 20.66 -30.44 -10.40
CA CYS A 374 20.79 -29.67 -9.15
C CYS A 374 22.16 -29.93 -8.54
N CYS A 375 22.77 -28.90 -7.95
CA CYS A 375 23.94 -29.04 -7.10
C CYS A 375 23.60 -29.98 -5.92
N ARG A 376 23.84 -31.29 -6.06
CA ARG A 376 23.60 -32.32 -5.03
C ARG A 376 24.33 -32.03 -3.71
N SER A 377 25.33 -31.17 -3.73
CA SER A 377 26.18 -30.74 -2.61
C SER A 377 25.73 -29.45 -1.93
N CYS A 378 24.77 -28.73 -2.51
CA CYS A 378 24.28 -27.50 -1.93
C CYS A 378 23.23 -27.82 -0.84
N VAL A 379 22.91 -26.87 0.05
CA VAL A 379 21.95 -27.00 1.18
C VAL A 379 20.48 -27.28 0.76
N PHE A 380 20.26 -27.81 -0.44
CA PHE A 380 18.98 -27.94 -1.12
C PHE A 380 18.55 -29.42 -1.03
N GLY A 381 17.67 -29.72 -0.08
CA GLY A 381 16.96 -31.01 -0.03
C GLY A 381 15.83 -31.08 -1.05
N HIS A 382 15.28 -32.28 -1.27
CA HIS A 382 14.18 -32.54 -2.21
C HIS A 382 12.82 -31.95 -1.76
N ASP A 383 12.72 -31.47 -0.51
CA ASP A 383 11.52 -30.85 0.08
C ASP A 383 11.83 -29.40 0.50
N MET A 384 11.98 -28.53 -0.50
CA MET A 384 12.41 -27.15 -0.29
C MET A 384 11.21 -26.23 0.01
N MET A 385 11.00 -25.98 1.29
CA MET A 385 10.07 -24.95 1.78
C MET A 385 10.80 -23.61 1.88
N VAL A 386 10.44 -22.66 1.02
CA VAL A 386 10.99 -21.30 1.02
C VAL A 386 10.03 -20.36 1.73
N GLU A 387 10.53 -19.64 2.73
CA GLU A 387 9.78 -18.59 3.41
C GLU A 387 10.31 -17.22 2.97
N VAL A 388 9.41 -16.26 2.75
CA VAL A 388 9.75 -14.86 2.46
C VAL A 388 9.50 -14.02 3.70
N ARG A 389 10.56 -13.39 4.22
CA ARG A 389 10.48 -12.49 5.39
C ARG A 389 11.23 -11.18 5.17
N ASN A 390 11.06 -10.27 6.12
CA ASN A 390 11.85 -9.04 6.18
C ASN A 390 13.32 -9.35 6.48
N MET A 391 14.21 -8.56 5.89
CA MET A 391 15.63 -8.57 6.24
C MET A 391 15.83 -8.16 7.71
N SER A 392 16.73 -8.86 8.37
CA SER A 392 17.05 -8.71 9.78
C SER A 392 18.56 -8.49 9.98
N GLU A 393 18.96 -8.04 11.17
CA GLU A 393 20.39 -7.85 11.50
C GLU A 393 21.23 -9.14 11.41
N PRO A 394 20.72 -10.33 11.80
CA PRO A 394 21.41 -11.60 11.56
C PRO A 394 21.77 -11.86 10.09
N ASP A 395 20.95 -11.42 9.13
CA ASP A 395 21.24 -11.63 7.70
C ASP A 395 22.49 -10.87 7.26
N TRP A 396 22.67 -9.64 7.76
CA TRP A 396 23.88 -8.86 7.52
C TRP A 396 25.13 -9.56 8.09
N LEU A 397 25.04 -10.04 9.33
CA LEU A 397 26.13 -10.75 9.99
C LEU A 397 26.49 -12.03 9.25
N TYR A 398 25.49 -12.77 8.77
CA TYR A 398 25.67 -13.96 7.97
C TYR A 398 26.45 -13.66 6.68
N LEU A 399 26.04 -12.63 5.91
CA LEU A 399 26.76 -12.21 4.70
C LEU A 399 28.21 -11.79 5.01
N ALA A 400 28.42 -11.04 6.09
CA ALA A 400 29.75 -10.61 6.53
C ALA A 400 30.64 -11.80 6.87
N ASN A 401 30.12 -12.80 7.59
CA ASN A 401 30.86 -14.02 7.93
C ASN A 401 31.16 -14.86 6.70
N LEU A 402 30.15 -15.10 5.85
CA LEU A 402 30.29 -15.87 4.61
C LEU A 402 31.33 -15.24 3.66
N SER A 403 31.41 -13.91 3.61
CA SER A 403 32.39 -13.19 2.79
C SER A 403 33.85 -13.38 3.22
N LYS A 404 34.06 -13.71 4.51
CA LYS A 404 35.37 -13.87 5.16
C LYS A 404 35.82 -15.33 5.28
N SER A 405 34.91 -16.29 5.11
CA SER A 405 35.22 -17.72 5.19
C SER A 405 36.30 -18.10 4.17
N ARG A 406 37.47 -18.51 4.67
CA ARG A 406 38.49 -19.22 3.89
C ARG A 406 38.07 -20.68 3.78
N THR A 407 38.33 -21.30 2.63
CA THR A 407 37.89 -22.66 2.26
C THR A 407 38.56 -23.78 3.08
N SER A 408 39.35 -23.46 4.10
CA SER A 408 39.97 -24.42 5.00
C SER A 408 40.01 -23.80 6.39
N GLU A 409 39.20 -24.31 7.32
CA GLU A 409 39.54 -24.58 8.75
C GLU A 409 38.34 -24.73 9.71
N ASN A 410 37.10 -24.34 9.37
CA ASN A 410 36.00 -24.33 10.38
C ASN A 410 34.77 -25.20 10.06
N PHE A 411 34.93 -26.44 9.61
CA PHE A 411 33.81 -27.39 9.45
C PHE A 411 34.11 -28.83 9.92
N GLN A 412 35.06 -29.03 10.84
CA GLN A 412 35.34 -30.37 11.36
C GLN A 412 34.40 -30.84 12.48
N GLU A 413 33.55 -29.99 13.07
CA GLU A 413 32.77 -30.43 14.26
C GLU A 413 31.37 -31.00 13.97
N GLN A 414 30.94 -31.16 12.72
CA GLN A 414 29.63 -31.81 12.41
C GLN A 414 29.64 -32.82 11.27
N ARG A 415 30.77 -33.50 11.00
CA ARG A 415 30.79 -34.64 10.05
C ARG A 415 31.56 -35.84 10.63
N HIS A 416 31.00 -36.43 11.68
CA HIS A 416 31.29 -37.82 12.02
C HIS A 416 30.07 -38.68 11.71
N SER A 417 29.98 -39.14 10.46
CA SER A 417 29.61 -40.50 10.05
C SER A 417 29.19 -40.50 8.58
N LEU A 418 29.50 -41.63 7.91
CA LEU A 418 29.21 -42.00 6.51
C LEU A 418 30.34 -41.73 5.50
N ASP A 419 31.30 -42.64 5.59
CA ASP A 419 31.77 -43.57 4.56
C ASP A 419 32.23 -43.07 3.17
N SER A 420 33.32 -43.72 2.77
CA SER A 420 34.27 -43.46 1.70
C SER A 420 33.74 -43.66 0.27
N ARG A 421 33.11 -42.64 -0.31
CA ARG A 421 32.96 -42.44 -1.78
C ARG A 421 32.95 -40.95 -2.16
N VAL A 422 33.95 -40.20 -1.73
CA VAL A 422 33.95 -38.74 -1.80
C VAL A 422 35.23 -38.23 -2.46
N GLU A 423 35.25 -38.19 -3.80
CA GLU A 423 36.26 -37.39 -4.52
C GLU A 423 35.55 -36.49 -5.55
N GLN A 424 34.55 -37.00 -6.28
CA GLN A 424 33.74 -36.18 -7.20
C GLN A 424 32.69 -35.28 -6.51
N THR A 425 32.35 -35.56 -5.25
CA THR A 425 31.38 -34.79 -4.46
C THR A 425 32.04 -33.59 -3.77
N GLU A 426 33.34 -33.65 -3.47
CA GLU A 426 34.08 -32.59 -2.78
C GLU A 426 34.31 -31.34 -3.65
N GLU A 427 34.68 -31.52 -4.92
CA GLU A 427 34.90 -30.41 -5.86
C GLU A 427 33.63 -29.57 -6.12
N LYS A 428 32.48 -30.23 -6.28
CA LYS A 428 31.17 -29.55 -6.47
C LYS A 428 30.64 -28.91 -5.19
N THR A 429 31.03 -29.39 -4.01
CA THR A 429 30.67 -28.76 -2.72
C THR A 429 31.45 -27.46 -2.52
N ASN A 430 32.72 -27.44 -2.94
CA ASN A 430 33.57 -26.24 -2.89
C ASN A 430 33.10 -25.16 -3.85
N GLY A 431 32.72 -25.50 -5.09
CA GLY A 431 32.31 -24.52 -6.10
C GLY A 431 31.10 -23.65 -5.71
N CYS A 432 30.09 -24.23 -5.06
CA CYS A 432 28.92 -23.47 -4.65
C CYS A 432 29.12 -22.66 -3.36
N LEU A 433 29.97 -23.12 -2.46
CA LEU A 433 30.40 -22.32 -1.31
C LEU A 433 31.26 -21.12 -1.76
N ASP A 434 32.17 -21.33 -2.71
CA ASP A 434 32.96 -20.26 -3.32
C ASP A 434 32.07 -19.25 -4.06
N TYR A 435 31.07 -19.72 -4.80
CA TYR A 435 30.05 -18.86 -5.41
C TYR A 435 29.29 -18.05 -4.34
N ALA A 436 28.81 -18.69 -3.27
CA ALA A 436 28.07 -18.03 -2.20
C ALA A 436 28.93 -16.96 -1.51
N ARG A 437 30.23 -17.21 -1.31
CA ARG A 437 31.20 -16.22 -0.81
C ARG A 437 31.33 -15.02 -1.75
N LEU A 438 31.57 -15.24 -3.04
CA LEU A 438 31.68 -14.17 -4.04
C LEU A 438 30.36 -13.39 -4.21
N SER A 439 29.22 -14.09 -4.11
CA SER A 439 27.90 -13.47 -4.09
C SER A 439 27.73 -12.59 -2.85
N ALA A 440 28.12 -13.06 -1.66
CA ALA A 440 28.06 -12.28 -0.42
C ALA A 440 28.96 -11.04 -0.47
N GLN A 441 30.19 -11.15 -1.00
CA GLN A 441 31.10 -10.01 -1.17
C GLN A 441 30.46 -8.91 -2.04
N ARG A 442 29.90 -9.28 -3.20
CA ARG A 442 29.19 -8.33 -4.08
C ARG A 442 27.96 -7.74 -3.41
N ALA A 443 27.16 -8.57 -2.75
CA ALA A 443 25.95 -8.14 -2.05
C ALA A 443 26.24 -7.15 -0.93
N LEU A 444 27.33 -7.32 -0.16
CA LEU A 444 27.74 -6.39 0.89
C LEU A 444 28.11 -5.00 0.35
N VAL A 445 28.70 -4.92 -0.85
CA VAL A 445 28.97 -3.64 -1.51
C VAL A 445 27.66 -2.93 -1.84
N SER A 446 26.71 -3.63 -2.45
CA SER A 446 25.38 -3.10 -2.75
C SER A 446 24.61 -2.71 -1.49
N LEU A 447 24.71 -3.50 -0.41
CA LEU A 447 23.98 -3.24 0.83
C LEU A 447 24.49 -2.01 1.59
N LYS A 448 25.77 -1.65 1.42
CA LYS A 448 26.36 -0.43 2.02
C LYS A 448 25.79 0.85 1.45
N SER A 449 25.36 0.88 0.18
CA SER A 449 24.74 2.06 -0.43
C SER A 449 23.29 2.27 0.02
N ILE A 450 22.66 1.23 0.60
CA ILE A 450 21.27 1.28 1.09
C ILE A 450 21.25 1.82 2.52
N PRO A 451 20.44 2.86 2.82
CA PRO A 451 20.25 3.36 4.18
C PRO A 451 19.80 2.26 5.15
N LEU A 452 20.36 2.25 6.38
CA LEU A 452 20.09 1.20 7.37
C LEU A 452 18.59 0.98 7.61
N ALA A 453 17.82 2.05 7.72
CA ALA A 453 16.37 2.01 7.92
C ALA A 453 15.60 1.35 6.76
N ALA A 454 16.11 1.46 5.54
CA ALA A 454 15.47 0.88 4.36
C ALA A 454 15.73 -0.64 4.24
N ARG A 455 16.86 -1.13 4.77
CA ARG A 455 17.25 -2.54 4.67
C ARG A 455 16.19 -3.48 5.24
N ARG A 456 15.58 -3.12 6.38
CA ARG A 456 14.52 -3.93 7.03
C ARG A 456 13.29 -4.15 6.14
N GLY A 457 13.06 -3.29 5.15
CA GLY A 457 11.97 -3.44 4.18
C GLY A 457 12.26 -4.40 3.04
N LEU A 458 13.49 -4.93 2.91
CA LEU A 458 13.87 -5.80 1.80
C LEU A 458 13.34 -7.23 2.01
N PRO A 459 12.84 -7.88 0.94
CA PRO A 459 12.46 -9.28 0.99
C PRO A 459 13.69 -10.19 1.02
N VAL A 460 13.64 -11.18 1.89
CA VAL A 460 14.67 -12.20 2.08
C VAL A 460 14.04 -13.58 1.97
N LEU A 461 14.69 -14.47 1.23
CA LEU A 461 14.28 -15.87 1.12
C LEU A 461 15.10 -16.70 2.10
N VAL A 462 14.41 -17.48 2.92
CA VAL A 462 15.02 -18.43 3.86
C VAL A 462 14.44 -19.82 3.68
N ASN A 463 15.18 -20.84 4.11
CA ASN A 463 14.63 -22.19 4.23
C ASN A 463 13.85 -22.35 5.55
N SER A 464 13.25 -23.53 5.76
CA SER A 464 12.48 -23.86 6.97
C SER A 464 13.30 -23.82 8.27
N GLN A 465 14.63 -23.89 8.19
CA GLN A 465 15.54 -23.72 9.33
C GLN A 465 15.99 -22.26 9.54
N GLY A 466 15.52 -21.32 8.70
CA GLY A 466 15.87 -19.91 8.77
C GLY A 466 17.22 -19.54 8.14
N LEU A 467 17.88 -20.46 7.43
CA LEU A 467 19.11 -20.19 6.69
C LEU A 467 18.82 -19.27 5.50
N LEU A 468 19.69 -18.27 5.31
CA LEU A 468 19.60 -17.30 4.23
C LEU A 468 19.89 -17.94 2.86
N LEU A 469 18.89 -17.95 1.97
CA LEU A 469 19.01 -18.48 0.60
C LEU A 469 19.32 -17.38 -0.41
N SER A 470 18.64 -16.24 -0.31
CA SER A 470 18.80 -15.13 -1.25
C SER A 470 18.30 -13.81 -0.67
N ILE A 471 18.96 -12.72 -1.06
CA ILE A 471 18.46 -11.35 -0.94
C ILE A 471 18.43 -10.77 -2.36
N PRO A 472 17.32 -10.91 -3.10
CA PRO A 472 17.30 -10.64 -4.54
C PRO A 472 17.61 -9.18 -4.86
N SER A 473 17.13 -8.24 -4.04
CA SER A 473 17.31 -6.80 -4.22
C SER A 473 18.77 -6.33 -4.18
N ILE A 474 19.69 -7.14 -3.64
CA ILE A 474 21.13 -6.86 -3.62
C ILE A 474 21.95 -7.92 -4.36
N GLY A 475 21.29 -8.84 -5.07
CA GLY A 475 21.94 -9.88 -5.87
C GLY A 475 22.59 -11.01 -5.06
N PHE A 476 22.26 -11.18 -3.77
CA PHE A 476 22.77 -12.31 -3.01
C PHE A 476 22.04 -13.60 -3.39
N LYS A 477 22.79 -14.65 -3.72
CA LYS A 477 22.29 -16.00 -3.99
C LYS A 477 23.26 -17.00 -3.38
N HIS A 478 22.72 -17.93 -2.58
CA HIS A 478 23.52 -18.99 -1.99
C HIS A 478 23.91 -20.08 -3.01
N CYS A 479 23.19 -20.20 -4.13
CA CYS A 479 23.47 -21.19 -5.16
C CYS A 479 23.31 -20.56 -6.55
N PRO A 480 24.20 -20.88 -7.52
CA PRO A 480 24.08 -20.38 -8.89
C PRO A 480 22.79 -20.87 -9.58
N CYS A 481 22.30 -22.06 -9.24
CA CYS A 481 21.06 -22.62 -9.80
C CYS A 481 19.80 -21.90 -9.28
N LEU A 482 19.92 -21.06 -8.24
CA LEU A 482 18.78 -20.38 -7.65
C LEU A 482 18.40 -19.13 -8.48
N MET A 483 17.27 -19.23 -9.17
CA MET A 483 16.68 -18.12 -9.91
C MET A 483 15.65 -17.44 -9.01
N VAL A 484 15.96 -16.25 -8.52
CA VAL A 484 15.06 -15.45 -7.68
C VAL A 484 14.91 -14.07 -8.27
N SER A 485 13.70 -13.53 -8.21
CA SER A 485 13.41 -12.13 -8.48
C SER A 485 12.61 -11.52 -7.33
N ALA A 486 12.86 -10.24 -7.07
CA ALA A 486 12.02 -9.42 -6.21
C ALA A 486 11.88 -8.04 -6.86
N THR A 487 10.71 -7.74 -7.41
CA THR A 487 10.45 -6.47 -8.09
C THR A 487 9.52 -5.62 -7.25
N PHE A 488 9.89 -4.35 -7.02
CA PHE A 488 9.03 -3.41 -6.33
C PHE A 488 7.87 -2.99 -7.24
N LYS A 489 6.67 -3.49 -6.94
CA LYS A 489 5.40 -3.24 -7.62
C LYS A 489 4.31 -2.96 -6.56
N PRO A 490 4.29 -1.76 -5.98
CA PRO A 490 3.30 -1.38 -4.97
C PRO A 490 1.90 -1.32 -5.56
N LYS A 491 0.93 -1.98 -4.91
CA LYS A 491 -0.46 -2.06 -5.41
C LYS A 491 -1.14 -0.70 -5.49
N VAL A 492 -1.06 0.07 -4.41
CA VAL A 492 -1.50 1.47 -4.38
C VAL A 492 -0.40 2.30 -5.00
N PRO A 493 -0.65 2.99 -6.12
CA PRO A 493 0.33 3.83 -6.77
C PRO A 493 0.60 5.10 -5.96
N LEU A 494 1.75 5.72 -6.22
CA LEU A 494 2.07 7.03 -5.65
C LEU A 494 1.01 8.04 -6.09
N GLY A 495 0.48 8.83 -5.16
CA GLY A 495 -0.68 9.69 -5.39
C GLY A 495 -2.04 9.05 -5.07
N GLY A 496 -2.09 7.75 -4.75
CA GLY A 496 -3.25 7.13 -4.09
C GLY A 496 -4.33 6.54 -5.00
N GLY A 497 -4.14 6.55 -6.32
CA GLY A 497 -5.06 6.04 -7.35
C GLY A 497 -5.87 7.14 -8.05
N HIS A 498 -6.66 6.78 -9.06
CA HIS A 498 -7.54 7.74 -9.74
C HIS A 498 -8.76 8.09 -8.87
N SER A 499 -9.13 9.38 -8.82
CA SER A 499 -10.42 9.83 -8.27
C SER A 499 -10.84 11.16 -8.89
N THR A 500 -12.10 11.26 -9.31
CA THR A 500 -12.61 12.46 -10.00
C THR A 500 -13.92 12.94 -9.41
N PHE A 501 -14.04 14.26 -9.22
CA PHE A 501 -15.17 14.94 -8.59
C PHE A 501 -15.95 15.84 -9.56
N ILE A 502 -15.79 15.61 -10.88
CA ILE A 502 -16.58 16.26 -11.96
C ILE A 502 -18.05 16.29 -11.57
#